data_AF-A0A1H6DS64-F1
#
_entry.id   AF-A0A1H6DS64-F1
#
_cell.length_a   1.000
_cell.length_b   1.000
_cell.length_c   1.000
_cell.angle_alpha   90.00
_cell.angle_beta   90.00
_cell.angle_gamma   90.00
#
_symmetry.space_group_name_H-M   'P 1'
#
loop_
_entity.id
_entity.type
_entity.pdbx_description
1 polymer ?
#
loop_
_entity_poly.entity_id
_entity_poly.type
_entity_poly.pdbx_seq_one_letter_code
_entity_poly.pdbx_strand_id
1 'polypeptide(L)'
;MNIPVDPLSERERQAVILAHDVHDHLLCWLTRQGVIPGGLVVSPFVDASGQPSVLVRLSAPAARTLLRALTEPPPPAGPPRSRHRF
;
A
#
# COMPACT_ATOMS: atom_id res chain seq x y z
N MET A 1 -14.57 1.89 -35.47
CA MET A 1 -15.06 1.25 -34.24
C MET A 1 -14.89 2.26 -33.12
N ASN A 2 -15.98 2.85 -32.62
CA ASN A 2 -15.92 3.78 -31.49
C ASN A 2 -16.00 2.92 -30.22
N ILE A 3 -14.89 2.76 -29.48
CA ILE A 3 -14.94 2.06 -28.20
C ILE A 3 -15.62 3.02 -27.22
N PRO A 4 -16.80 2.68 -26.65
CA PRO A 4 -17.39 3.49 -25.61
C PRO A 4 -16.41 3.49 -24.44
N VAL A 5 -15.83 4.64 -24.14
CA VAL A 5 -15.15 4.85 -22.86
C VAL A 5 -16.27 5.09 -21.86
N ASP A 6 -16.89 4.00 -21.40
CA ASP A 6 -17.85 4.12 -20.30
C ASP A 6 -17.11 4.72 -19.11
N PRO A 7 -17.59 5.85 -18.55
CA PRO A 7 -16.95 6.46 -17.41
C PRO A 7 -17.03 5.49 -16.25
N LEU A 8 -15.89 5.22 -15.61
CA LEU A 8 -15.80 4.38 -14.40
C LEU A 8 -16.91 4.76 -13.42
N SER A 9 -17.58 3.77 -12.85
CA SER A 9 -18.47 3.99 -11.70
C SER A 9 -17.69 4.60 -10.54
N GLU A 10 -18.42 5.19 -9.58
CA GLU A 10 -17.76 5.81 -8.42
C GLU A 10 -16.90 4.82 -7.63
N ARG A 11 -17.37 3.58 -7.49
CA ARG A 11 -16.63 2.51 -6.79
C ARG A 11 -15.36 2.10 -7.55
N GLU A 12 -15.43 2.04 -8.88
CA GLU A 12 -14.25 1.76 -9.70
C GLU A 12 -13.25 2.91 -9.65
N ARG A 13 -13.70 4.17 -9.66
CA ARG A 13 -12.83 5.33 -9.42
C ARG A 13 -12.14 5.26 -8.07
N GLN A 14 -12.88 4.92 -7.01
CA GLN A 14 -12.32 4.74 -5.68
C GLN A 14 -11.28 3.61 -5.63
N ALA A 15 -11.52 2.49 -6.32
CA ALA A 15 -10.56 1.40 -6.38
C ALA A 15 -9.26 1.83 -7.08
N VAL A 16 -9.36 2.60 -8.17
CA VAL A 16 -8.20 3.15 -8.89
C VAL A 16 -7.39 4.10 -8.02
N ILE A 17 -8.05 5.01 -7.29
CA ILE A 17 -7.38 5.91 -6.35
C ILE A 17 -6.66 5.11 -5.26
N LEU A 18 -7.36 4.14 -4.66
CA LEU A 18 -6.78 3.26 -3.65
C LEU A 18 -5.55 2.50 -4.18
N ALA A 19 -5.59 2.03 -5.43
CA ALA A 19 -4.47 1.34 -6.04
C ALA A 19 -3.24 2.25 -6.19
N HIS A 20 -3.43 3.51 -6.61
CA HIS A 20 -2.33 4.48 -6.67
C HIS A 20 -1.77 4.78 -5.27
N ASP A 21 -2.64 5.06 -4.30
CA ASP A 21 -2.21 5.36 -2.94
C ASP A 21 -1.40 4.21 -2.33
N VAL A 22 -1.89 2.97 -2.46
CA VAL A 22 -1.21 1.77 -1.97
C VAL A 22 0.11 1.55 -2.71
N HIS A 23 0.14 1.74 -4.03
CA HIS A 23 1.35 1.60 -4.82
C HIS A 23 2.44 2.56 -4.35
N ASP A 24 2.13 3.85 -4.24
CA ASP A 24 3.12 4.88 -3.89
C ASP A 24 3.64 4.72 -2.46
N HIS A 25 2.74 4.38 -1.52
CA HIS A 25 3.14 4.12 -0.13
C HIS A 25 4.04 2.89 -0.02
N LEU A 26 3.67 1.76 -0.66
CA LEU A 26 4.48 0.54 -0.63
C LEU A 26 5.80 0.71 -1.37
N LEU A 27 5.80 1.39 -2.52
CA LEU A 27 7.00 1.66 -3.29
C LEU A 27 8.01 2.45 -2.46
N CYS A 28 7.56 3.55 -1.86
CA CYS A 28 8.39 4.41 -1.03
C CYS A 28 8.88 3.67 0.22
N TRP A 29 8.01 2.89 0.86
CA TRP A 29 8.36 2.11 2.04
C TRP A 29 9.37 1.00 1.75
N LEU A 30 9.16 0.17 0.72
CA LEU A 30 10.08 -0.89 0.31
C LEU A 30 11.46 -0.34 -0.05
N THR A 31 11.49 0.79 -0.74
CA THR A 31 12.74 1.49 -1.08
C THR A 31 13.51 1.89 0.19
N ARG A 32 12.84 2.42 1.22
CA ARG A 32 13.47 2.73 2.51
C ARG A 32 13.98 1.49 3.25
N GLN A 33 13.38 0.32 3.02
CA GLN A 33 13.84 -0.96 3.57
C GLN A 33 14.99 -1.57 2.75
N GLY A 34 15.50 -0.89 1.71
CA GLY A 34 16.57 -1.39 0.84
C GLY A 34 16.13 -2.52 -0.10
N VAL A 35 14.81 -2.73 -0.28
CA VAL A 35 14.28 -3.72 -1.22
C VAL A 35 14.07 -3.06 -2.58
N ILE A 36 14.66 -3.63 -3.63
CA ILE A 36 14.40 -3.20 -5.01
C ILE A 36 12.95 -3.58 -5.35
N PRO A 37 12.07 -2.61 -5.66
CA PRO A 37 10.63 -2.83 -5.83
C PRO A 37 10.27 -3.49 -7.18
N GLY A 38 11.22 -4.19 -7.81
CA GLY A 38 11.02 -4.88 -9.07
C GLY A 38 9.86 -5.86 -8.97
N GLY A 39 8.76 -5.55 -9.67
CA GLY A 39 7.56 -6.39 -9.70
C GLY A 39 6.48 -6.04 -8.67
N LEU A 40 6.54 -4.89 -7.99
CA LEU A 40 5.37 -4.33 -7.30
C LEU A 40 4.31 -3.96 -8.34
N VAL A 41 3.15 -4.60 -8.26
CA VAL A 41 1.96 -4.25 -9.05
C VAL A 41 0.78 -4.17 -8.11
N VAL A 42 -0.01 -3.11 -8.24
CA VAL A 42 -1.26 -2.94 -7.50
C VAL A 42 -2.39 -2.80 -8.51
N SER A 43 -3.32 -3.76 -8.49
CA SER A 43 -4.44 -3.80 -9.43
C SER A 43 -5.74 -3.45 -8.71
N PRO A 44 -6.46 -2.41 -9.17
CA PRO A 44 -7.76 -2.06 -8.59
C PRO A 44 -8.84 -3.06 -9.04
N PHE A 45 -9.78 -3.35 -8.15
CA PHE A 45 -11.00 -4.07 -8.51
C PHE A 45 -12.13 -3.70 -7.55
N VAL A 46 -13.37 -3.97 -7.95
CA VAL A 46 -14.53 -3.96 -7.04
C VAL A 46 -14.84 -5.42 -6.70
N ASP A 47 -14.86 -5.76 -5.42
CA ASP A 47 -15.10 -7.13 -4.98
C ASP A 47 -16.57 -7.56 -5.17
N ALA A 48 -16.87 -8.82 -4.87
CA ALA A 48 -18.23 -9.37 -5.00
C ALA A 48 -19.27 -8.70 -4.07
N SER A 49 -18.82 -8.00 -3.02
CA SER A 49 -19.68 -7.23 -2.11
C SER A 49 -19.87 -5.78 -2.57
N GLY A 50 -19.23 -5.37 -3.67
CA GLY A 50 -19.26 -4.01 -4.18
C GLY A 50 -18.25 -3.08 -3.52
N GLN A 51 -17.26 -3.60 -2.78
CA GLN A 51 -16.26 -2.77 -2.11
C GLN A 51 -15.05 -2.50 -3.02
N PRO A 52 -14.58 -1.24 -3.11
CA PRO A 52 -13.31 -0.91 -3.73
C PRO A 52 -12.17 -1.66 -3.04
N SER A 53 -11.38 -2.40 -3.80
CA SER A 53 -10.33 -3.28 -3.30
C SER A 53 -9.11 -3.28 -4.21
N VAL A 54 -7.99 -3.78 -3.72
CA VAL A 54 -6.75 -3.89 -4.49
C VAL A 54 -6.11 -5.26 -4.36
N LEU A 55 -5.55 -5.75 -5.45
CA LEU A 55 -4.69 -6.94 -5.47
C LEU A 55 -3.25 -6.48 -5.59
N VAL A 56 -2.41 -6.90 -4.65
CA VAL A 56 -1.00 -6.52 -4.62
C VAL A 56 -0.14 -7.73 -4.99
N ARG A 57 0.63 -7.60 -6.06
CA ARG A 57 1.68 -8.55 -6.44
C ARG A 57 3.03 -8.00 -5.97
N LEU A 58 3.80 -8.86 -5.31
CA LEU A 58 5.13 -8.56 -4.77
C LEU A 58 6.13 -9.64 -5.18
N SER A 59 7.41 -9.28 -5.23
CA SER A 59 8.49 -10.26 -5.21
C SER A 59 8.57 -10.93 -3.84
N ALA A 60 9.13 -12.15 -3.77
CA ALA A 60 9.28 -12.86 -2.50
C ALA A 60 10.08 -12.06 -1.44
N PRO A 61 11.17 -11.35 -1.77
CA PRO A 61 11.85 -10.48 -0.81
C PRO A 61 10.94 -9.36 -0.28
N ALA A 62 10.20 -8.67 -1.16
CA ALA A 62 9.28 -7.60 -0.75
C ALA A 62 8.15 -8.11 0.14
N ALA A 63 7.56 -9.28 -0.18
CA ALA A 63 6.53 -9.90 0.64
C ALA A 63 7.05 -10.27 2.03
N ARG A 64 8.25 -10.83 2.14
CA ARG A 64 8.89 -11.14 3.44
C ARG A 64 9.14 -9.89 4.26
N THR A 65 9.63 -8.82 3.63
CA THR A 65 9.83 -7.53 4.30
C THR A 65 8.51 -6.96 4.81
N LEU A 66 7.45 -7.00 4.00
CA LEU A 66 6.10 -6.58 4.41
C LEU A 66 5.58 -7.40 5.61
N LEU A 67 5.70 -8.73 5.56
CA LEU A 67 5.25 -9.59 6.65
C LEU A 67 5.96 -9.26 7.97
N ARG A 68 7.28 -9.05 7.93
CA ARG A 68 8.04 -8.67 9.13
C ARG A 68 7.48 -7.39 9.77
N ALA A 69 7.22 -6.37 8.96
CA ALA A 69 6.68 -5.11 9.44
C ALA A 69 5.27 -5.21 10.01
N LEU A 70 4.45 -6.14 9.52
CA LEU A 70 3.10 -6.40 10.06
C LEU A 70 3.14 -7.22 11.36
N THR A 71 4.18 -8.02 11.57
CA THR A 71 4.33 -8.87 12.76
C THR A 71 5.13 -8.24 13.89
N GLU A 72 5.92 -7.20 13.60
CA GLU A 72 6.80 -6.58 14.60
C GLU A 72 5.99 -5.70 15.55
N PRO A 73 6.05 -5.93 16.88
CA PRO A 73 5.38 -5.06 17.82
C PRO A 73 5.96 -3.65 17.73
N PRO A 74 5.14 -2.60 17.93
CA PRO A 74 5.66 -1.24 17.96
C PRO A 74 6.79 -1.14 18.98
N PRO A 75 7.87 -0.39 18.71
CA PRO A 75 8.95 -0.24 19.66
C PRO A 75 8.37 0.25 20.99
N PRO A 76 8.85 -0.27 22.14
CA PRO A 76 8.37 0.19 23.43
C PRO A 76 8.55 1.71 23.49
N ALA A 77 7.49 2.42 23.87
CA ALA A 77 7.55 3.86 24.05
C ALA A 77 8.74 4.18 24.97
N GLY A 78 9.79 4.79 24.40
CA GLY A 78 10.96 5.19 25.17
C GLY A 78 10.52 6.10 26.32
N PRO A 79 11.30 6.17 27.41
CA PRO A 79 10.94 6.99 28.57
C PRO A 79 10.65 8.43 28.12
N PRO A 80 9.63 9.10 28.71
CA PRO A 80 9.30 10.46 28.34
C PRO A 80 10.56 11.30 28.44
N ARG A 81 10.93 11.99 27.36
CA ARG A 81 12.03 12.95 27.36
C ARG A 81 11.74 13.97 28.44
N SER A 82 12.43 13.88 29.57
CA SER A 82 12.43 14.87 30.62
C SER A 82 12.83 16.20 29.98
N ARG A 83 11.85 17.08 29.72
CA ARG A 83 12.12 18.47 29.36
C ARG A 83 12.76 19.12 30.58
N HIS A 84 14.08 19.05 30.67
CA HIS A 84 14.84 19.93 31.55
C HIS A 84 14.61 21.36 31.06
N ARG A 85 13.75 22.09 31.79
CA ARG A 85 13.75 23.56 31.73
C ARG A 85 15.00 24.02 32.47
N PHE A 86 15.83 24.80 31.78
CA PHE A 86 16.73 25.76 32.41
C PHE A 86 15.99 27.08 32.57
#